data_AF-U7Q5K9-F1
#
_entry.id   AF-U7Q5K9-F1
#
_cell.length_a   1.000
_cell.length_b   1.000
_cell.length_c   1.000
_cell.angle_alpha   90.00
_cell.angle_beta   90.00
_cell.angle_gamma   90.00
#
_symmetry.space_group_name_H-M   'P 1'
#
loop_
_entity.id
_entity.type
_entity.pdbx_description
1 polymer ?
#
loop_
_entity_poly.entity_id
_entity_poly.type
_entity_poly.pdbx_seq_one_letter_code
_entity_poly.pdbx_strand_id
1 'polypeptide(L)'
;MAARTATRRLLREFESWQADQEEFLAARQAATDAIAAADASGTEADIAAAKEAGLALEENNPDRGIERLGPAADGDDLFAWEAVVNGRGGVGGGYDNGRWLLTIQLPAGYPNQPPVVTFVTPIQHANVHPTTGAVCLDLLQSAWTPALTVVSCIRAVRMLLSTPGTDSPLNIDLAALLRAGDTMAAARLVALWCEEHRYEGI
;
A
#
# COMPACT_ATOMS: atom_id res chain seq x y z
N MET A 1 6.77 10.16 30.42
CA MET A 1 6.80 11.30 29.46
C MET A 1 6.86 10.80 28.02
N ALA A 2 7.75 9.85 27.68
CA ALA A 2 7.90 9.28 26.33
C ALA A 2 6.60 8.72 25.71
N ALA A 3 5.84 7.88 26.43
CA ALA A 3 4.61 7.28 25.92
C ALA A 3 3.56 8.34 25.46
N ARG A 4 3.38 9.41 26.25
CA ARG A 4 2.47 10.52 25.87
C ARG A 4 2.92 11.24 24.60
N THR A 5 4.22 11.37 24.38
CA THR A 5 4.78 11.97 23.16
C THR A 5 4.57 11.07 21.95
N ALA A 6 4.78 9.76 22.08
CA ALA A 6 4.53 8.78 21.03
C ALA A 6 3.05 8.76 20.62
N THR A 7 2.13 8.68 21.59
CA THR A 7 0.68 8.75 21.33
C THR A 7 0.27 10.02 20.57
N ARG A 8 0.75 11.20 20.98
CA ARG A 8 0.45 12.46 20.26
C ARG A 8 1.05 12.51 18.86
N ARG A 9 2.18 11.81 18.63
CA ARG A 9 2.77 11.70 17.29
C ARG A 9 1.88 10.84 16.40
N LEU A 10 1.44 9.69 16.91
CA LEU A 10 0.57 8.76 16.17
C LEU A 10 -0.79 9.35 15.82
N LEU A 11 -1.43 10.05 16.76
CA LEU A 11 -2.68 10.75 16.48
C LEU A 11 -2.52 11.79 15.37
N ARG A 12 -1.43 12.57 15.40
CA ARG A 12 -1.14 13.54 14.33
C ARG A 12 -0.85 12.91 12.98
N GLU A 13 -0.14 11.78 12.95
CA GLU A 13 0.09 11.03 11.71
C GLU A 13 -1.23 10.52 11.13
N PHE A 14 -2.11 9.99 11.99
CA PHE A 14 -3.42 9.52 11.59
C PHE A 14 -4.32 10.65 11.07
N GLU A 15 -4.45 11.74 11.85
CA GLU A 15 -5.23 12.92 11.47
C GLU A 15 -4.74 13.56 10.17
N SER A 16 -3.41 13.63 9.98
CA SER A 16 -2.82 14.13 8.73
C SER A 16 -3.19 13.25 7.55
N TRP A 17 -3.09 11.92 7.69
CA TRP A 17 -3.45 11.01 6.62
C TRP A 17 -4.94 11.07 6.30
N GLN A 18 -5.81 11.15 7.32
CA GLN A 18 -7.25 11.29 7.11
C GLN A 18 -7.60 12.58 6.37
N ALA A 19 -6.96 13.70 6.71
CA ALA A 19 -7.16 14.97 6.00
C ALA A 19 -6.74 14.86 4.51
N ASP A 20 -5.59 14.24 4.23
CA ASP A 20 -5.13 13.99 2.86
C ASP A 20 -6.14 13.12 2.07
N GLN A 21 -6.72 12.09 2.73
CA GLN A 21 -7.74 11.25 2.10
C GLN A 21 -9.05 12.02 1.83
N GLU A 22 -9.51 12.85 2.75
CA GLU A 22 -10.71 13.67 2.57
C GLU A 22 -10.56 14.65 1.41
N GLU A 23 -9.41 15.32 1.32
CA GLU A 23 -9.09 16.22 0.21
C GLU A 23 -9.08 15.46 -1.14
N PHE A 24 -8.44 14.30 -1.18
CA PHE A 24 -8.39 13.47 -2.38
C PHE A 24 -9.77 12.97 -2.80
N LEU A 25 -10.59 12.52 -1.86
CA LEU A 25 -11.96 12.05 -2.14
C LEU A 25 -12.84 13.16 -2.71
N ALA A 26 -12.71 14.40 -2.20
CA ALA A 26 -13.41 15.55 -2.74
C ALA A 26 -12.97 15.85 -4.18
N ALA A 27 -11.66 15.84 -4.45
CA ALA A 27 -11.12 16.02 -5.80
C ALA A 27 -11.59 14.92 -6.76
N ARG A 28 -11.61 13.66 -6.30
CA ARG A 28 -12.07 12.51 -7.09
C ARG A 28 -13.57 12.58 -7.40
N GLN A 29 -14.38 13.03 -6.45
CA GLN A 29 -15.82 13.24 -6.69
C GLN A 29 -16.02 14.32 -7.76
N ALA A 30 -15.32 15.46 -7.65
CA ALA A 30 -15.38 16.52 -8.66
C ALA A 30 -14.95 16.04 -10.05
N ALA A 31 -13.91 15.22 -10.15
CA ALA A 31 -13.48 14.61 -11.42
C ALA A 31 -14.55 13.65 -11.99
N THR A 32 -15.18 12.85 -11.13
CA THR A 32 -16.27 11.94 -11.52
C THR A 32 -17.48 12.71 -12.04
N ASP A 33 -17.87 13.79 -11.36
CA ASP A 33 -18.97 14.66 -11.78
C ASP A 33 -18.66 15.36 -13.11
N ALA A 34 -17.41 15.78 -13.32
CA ALA A 34 -16.96 16.38 -14.58
C ALA A 34 -17.01 15.37 -15.75
N ILE A 35 -16.59 14.12 -15.53
CA ILE A 35 -16.71 13.05 -16.52
C ILE A 35 -18.18 12.79 -16.85
N ALA A 36 -19.06 12.69 -15.84
CA ALA A 36 -20.49 12.48 -16.06
C ALA A 36 -21.14 13.63 -16.83
N ALA A 37 -20.77 14.88 -16.55
CA ALA A 37 -21.26 16.05 -17.28
C ALA A 37 -20.78 16.07 -18.75
N ALA A 38 -19.52 15.70 -18.99
CA ALA A 38 -18.96 15.57 -20.32
C ALA A 38 -19.61 14.41 -21.11
N ASP A 39 -19.82 13.25 -20.48
CA ASP A 39 -20.52 12.11 -21.13
C ASP A 39 -21.98 12.46 -21.48
N ALA A 40 -22.64 13.33 -20.71
CA ALA A 40 -24.02 13.73 -20.94
C ALA A 40 -24.20 14.76 -22.08
N SER A 41 -23.21 15.64 -22.29
CA SER A 41 -23.40 16.81 -23.16
C SER A 41 -22.15 17.35 -23.87
N GLY A 42 -20.98 16.79 -23.60
CA GLY A 42 -19.69 17.18 -24.18
C GLY A 42 -19.41 16.52 -25.53
N THR A 43 -18.38 17.02 -26.19
CA THR A 43 -17.80 16.37 -27.38
C THR A 43 -16.97 15.14 -26.98
N GLU A 44 -16.64 14.27 -27.93
CA GLU A 44 -15.70 13.15 -27.69
C GLU A 44 -14.36 13.65 -27.13
N ALA A 45 -13.91 14.85 -27.54
CA ALA A 45 -12.71 15.48 -27.02
C ALA A 45 -12.86 15.93 -25.57
N ASP A 46 -14.01 16.51 -25.19
CA ASP A 46 -14.30 16.90 -23.80
C ASP A 46 -14.36 15.67 -22.89
N ILE A 47 -14.98 14.58 -23.36
CA ILE A 47 -15.06 13.30 -22.65
C ILE A 47 -13.65 12.72 -22.44
N ALA A 48 -12.82 12.70 -23.49
CA ALA A 48 -11.44 12.22 -23.41
C ALA A 48 -10.62 13.05 -22.42
N ALA A 49 -10.70 14.39 -22.51
CA ALA A 49 -9.99 15.29 -21.61
C ALA A 49 -10.42 15.12 -20.14
N ALA A 50 -11.72 14.96 -19.87
CA ALA A 50 -12.21 14.71 -18.51
C ALA A 50 -11.70 13.36 -17.96
N LYS A 51 -11.67 12.32 -18.80
CA LYS A 51 -11.15 10.99 -18.43
C LYS A 51 -9.64 11.01 -18.20
N GLU A 52 -8.89 11.72 -19.03
CA GLU A 52 -7.45 11.94 -18.85
C GLU A 52 -7.14 12.71 -17.56
N ALA A 53 -7.91 13.76 -17.25
CA ALA A 53 -7.76 14.51 -16.01
C ALA A 53 -8.06 13.64 -14.77
N GLY A 54 -9.11 12.80 -14.83
CA GLY A 54 -9.42 11.84 -13.77
C GLY A 54 -8.34 10.77 -13.58
N LEU A 55 -7.79 10.25 -14.68
CA LEU A 55 -6.67 9.31 -14.62
C LEU A 55 -5.42 9.96 -14.03
N ALA A 56 -5.08 11.17 -14.48
CA ALA A 56 -3.94 11.92 -13.95
C ALA A 56 -4.08 12.25 -12.46
N LEU A 57 -5.30 12.53 -11.98
CA LEU A 57 -5.57 12.70 -10.56
C LEU A 57 -5.23 11.43 -9.76
N GLU A 58 -5.69 10.26 -10.24
CA GLU A 58 -5.41 8.98 -9.59
C GLU A 58 -3.92 8.59 -9.65
N GLU A 59 -3.23 8.89 -10.75
CA GLU A 59 -1.80 8.64 -10.90
C GLU A 59 -0.94 9.53 -9.99
N ASN A 60 -1.37 10.76 -9.73
CA ASN A 60 -0.68 11.70 -8.85
C ASN A 60 -0.97 11.47 -7.35
N ASN A 61 -1.87 10.55 -7.01
CA ASN A 61 -2.17 10.23 -5.61
C ASN A 61 -1.01 9.45 -4.96
N PRO A 62 -0.30 10.01 -3.95
CA PRO A 62 0.78 9.30 -3.27
C PRO A 62 0.31 8.09 -2.45
N ASP A 63 -0.98 8.05 -2.09
CA ASP A 63 -1.64 6.97 -1.34
C ASP A 63 -2.45 6.04 -2.25
N ARG A 64 -2.25 6.13 -3.58
CA ARG A 64 -2.91 5.24 -4.53
C ARG A 64 -2.75 3.79 -4.09
N GLY A 65 -3.86 3.07 -4.00
CA GLY A 65 -3.91 1.67 -3.60
C GLY A 65 -3.79 1.40 -2.09
N ILE A 66 -3.68 2.42 -1.23
CA ILE A 66 -3.87 2.30 0.21
C ILE A 66 -5.36 2.57 0.48
N GLU A 67 -6.14 1.51 0.69
CA GLU A 67 -7.60 1.61 0.88
C GLU A 67 -7.97 1.99 2.31
N ARG A 68 -7.20 1.51 3.27
CA ARG A 68 -7.40 1.74 4.70
C ARG A 68 -6.03 1.82 5.38
N LEU A 69 -5.93 2.69 6.37
CA LEU A 69 -4.79 2.78 7.26
C LEU A 69 -5.26 3.40 8.58
N GLY A 70 -4.94 2.78 9.71
CA GLY A 70 -5.25 3.36 11.02
C GLY A 70 -5.06 2.37 12.17
N PRO A 71 -5.38 2.78 13.41
CA PRO A 71 -5.45 1.87 14.53
C PRO A 71 -6.35 0.66 14.23
N ALA A 72 -5.97 -0.51 14.74
CA ALA A 72 -6.76 -1.73 14.59
C ALA A 72 -8.17 -1.54 15.17
N ALA A 73 -9.16 -2.24 14.62
CA ALA A 73 -10.58 -2.07 14.95
C ALA A 73 -10.92 -2.24 16.45
N ASP A 74 -10.12 -3.01 17.18
CA ASP A 74 -10.28 -3.22 18.63
C ASP A 74 -9.95 -1.96 19.47
N GLY A 75 -9.45 -0.88 18.84
CA GLY A 75 -9.52 0.52 19.30
C GLY A 75 -8.71 0.92 20.54
N ASP A 76 -8.35 -0.04 21.40
CA ASP A 76 -7.73 0.23 22.70
C ASP A 76 -6.20 0.41 22.61
N ASP A 77 -5.55 -0.24 21.65
CA ASP A 77 -4.10 -0.14 21.46
C ASP A 77 -3.72 0.73 20.26
N LEU A 78 -3.31 1.97 20.52
CA LEU A 78 -2.77 2.89 19.51
C LEU A 78 -1.43 2.43 18.91
N PHE A 79 -0.80 1.40 19.46
CA PHE A 79 0.42 0.78 18.92
C PHE A 79 0.13 -0.42 18.01
N ALA A 80 -1.14 -0.80 17.83
CA ALA A 80 -1.58 -1.81 16.87
C ALA A 80 -2.37 -1.14 15.74
N TRP A 81 -1.85 -1.21 14.52
CA TRP A 81 -2.43 -0.59 13.34
C TRP A 81 -2.68 -1.65 12.27
N GLU A 82 -3.61 -1.35 11.36
CA GLU A 82 -3.90 -2.16 10.20
C GLU A 82 -3.88 -1.30 8.93
N ALA A 83 -3.53 -1.94 7.82
CA ALA A 83 -3.67 -1.34 6.50
C ALA A 83 -4.29 -2.33 5.52
N VAL A 84 -5.06 -1.81 4.57
CA VAL A 84 -5.51 -2.56 3.41
C VAL A 84 -4.87 -1.94 2.18
N VAL A 85 -4.10 -2.75 1.45
CA VAL A 85 -3.39 -2.32 0.24
C VAL A 85 -3.85 -3.16 -0.95
N ASN A 86 -3.99 -2.55 -2.12
CA ASN A 86 -4.22 -3.25 -3.38
C ASN A 86 -3.14 -2.97 -4.42
N GLY A 87 -3.03 -3.89 -5.37
CA GLY A 87 -2.08 -3.79 -6.49
C GLY A 87 -2.60 -2.96 -7.67
N ARG A 88 -3.79 -2.38 -7.59
CA ARG A 88 -4.33 -1.57 -8.70
C ARG A 88 -3.47 -0.34 -8.89
N GLY A 89 -3.36 0.08 -10.15
CA GLY A 89 -2.77 1.36 -10.46
C GLY A 89 -1.25 1.36 -10.51
N GLY A 90 -0.70 0.52 -11.39
CA GLY A 90 0.70 0.59 -11.80
C GLY A 90 1.66 -0.30 -11.03
N VAL A 91 1.17 -1.22 -10.18
CA VAL A 91 2.09 -2.17 -9.52
C VAL A 91 2.68 -3.15 -10.54
N GLY A 92 1.84 -3.70 -11.42
CA GLY A 92 2.25 -4.68 -12.43
C GLY A 92 2.65 -6.01 -11.81
N GLY A 93 3.47 -6.80 -12.51
CA GLY A 93 4.06 -8.04 -11.96
C GLY A 93 3.07 -9.14 -11.56
N GLY A 94 1.80 -9.06 -11.99
CA GLY A 94 0.73 -9.98 -11.60
C GLY A 94 -0.10 -9.53 -10.38
N TYR A 95 0.27 -8.41 -9.74
CA TYR A 95 -0.39 -7.93 -8.51
C TYR A 95 -1.71 -7.19 -8.74
N ASP A 96 -2.09 -6.90 -10.00
CA ASP A 96 -3.17 -5.95 -10.33
C ASP A 96 -4.53 -6.25 -9.66
N ASN A 97 -4.84 -7.54 -9.46
CA ASN A 97 -6.06 -7.99 -8.79
C ASN A 97 -5.88 -8.28 -7.30
N GLY A 98 -4.65 -8.22 -6.79
CA GLY A 98 -4.33 -8.49 -5.40
C GLY A 98 -4.83 -7.41 -4.45
N ARG A 99 -5.23 -7.86 -3.27
CA ARG A 99 -5.69 -7.04 -2.14
C ARG A 99 -5.24 -7.74 -0.87
N TRP A 100 -4.61 -7.01 0.04
CA TRP A 100 -3.98 -7.57 1.24
C TRP A 100 -4.32 -6.76 2.48
N LEU A 101 -4.63 -7.49 3.56
CA LEU A 101 -4.60 -6.99 4.92
C LEU A 101 -3.17 -7.08 5.46
N LEU A 102 -2.70 -5.98 6.04
CA LEU A 102 -1.42 -5.89 6.73
C LEU A 102 -1.65 -5.47 8.17
N THR A 103 -0.89 -6.07 9.08
CA THR A 103 -0.75 -5.60 10.46
C THR A 103 0.51 -4.78 10.60
N ILE A 104 0.43 -3.73 11.43
CA ILE A 104 1.52 -2.82 11.73
C ILE A 104 1.62 -2.72 13.24
N GLN A 105 2.66 -3.34 13.81
CA GLN A 105 2.93 -3.26 15.24
C GLN A 105 3.99 -2.20 15.50
N LEU A 106 3.63 -1.20 16.30
CA LEU A 106 4.55 -0.16 16.72
C LEU A 106 5.27 -0.58 18.01
N PRO A 107 6.61 -0.52 18.06
CA PRO A 107 7.34 -0.85 19.27
C PRO A 107 7.21 0.24 20.33
N ALA A 108 7.47 -0.11 21.59
CA ALA A 108 7.50 0.87 22.69
C ALA A 108 8.55 1.99 22.48
N GLY A 109 9.58 1.73 21.68
CA GLY A 109 10.61 2.70 21.30
C GLY A 109 10.23 3.60 20.11
N TYR A 110 9.03 3.49 19.54
CA TYR A 110 8.59 4.34 18.44
C TYR A 110 8.60 5.83 18.84
N PRO A 111 9.13 6.75 18.02
CA PRO A 111 9.57 6.57 16.62
C PRO A 111 11.06 6.26 16.44
N ASN A 112 11.82 6.03 17.50
CA ASN A 112 13.24 5.69 17.39
C ASN A 112 13.46 4.27 16.87
N GLN A 113 12.45 3.41 16.97
CA GLN A 113 12.42 2.08 16.41
C GLN A 113 11.30 1.99 15.34
N PRO A 114 11.55 1.27 14.22
CA PRO A 114 10.58 1.13 13.14
C PRO A 114 9.36 0.31 13.56
N PRO A 115 8.20 0.51 12.91
CA PRO A 115 7.09 -0.41 13.03
C PRO A 115 7.44 -1.76 12.37
N VAL A 116 6.85 -2.83 12.88
CA VAL A 116 6.89 -4.17 12.26
C VAL A 116 5.66 -4.30 11.38
N VAL A 117 5.87 -4.40 10.07
CA VAL A 117 4.80 -4.60 9.08
C VAL A 117 4.77 -6.07 8.66
N THR A 118 3.59 -6.67 8.68
CA THR A 118 3.38 -8.08 8.30
C THR A 118 2.16 -8.21 7.40
N PHE A 119 2.30 -8.96 6.32
CA PHE A 119 1.16 -9.37 5.49
C PHE A 119 0.37 -10.45 6.22
N VAL A 120 -0.88 -10.14 6.60
CA VAL A 120 -1.81 -11.14 7.14
C VAL A 120 -2.39 -11.98 6.01
N THR A 121 -2.74 -11.31 4.91
CA THR A 121 -3.16 -11.98 3.68
C THR A 121 -1.94 -12.55 2.96
N PRO A 122 -1.92 -13.85 2.60
CA PRO A 122 -0.82 -14.46 1.87
C PRO A 122 -0.46 -13.70 0.58
N ILE A 123 0.84 -13.61 0.29
CA ILE A 123 1.36 -12.94 -0.90
C ILE A 123 2.57 -13.66 -1.47
N GLN A 124 2.63 -13.76 -2.80
CA GLN A 124 3.84 -14.15 -3.52
C GLN A 124 4.66 -12.89 -3.79
N HIS A 125 5.73 -12.65 -3.02
CA HIS A 125 6.66 -11.54 -3.26
C HIS A 125 8.08 -11.93 -2.82
N ALA A 126 9.12 -11.54 -3.57
CA ALA A 126 10.50 -11.98 -3.32
C ALA A 126 11.00 -11.59 -1.92
N ASN A 127 10.59 -10.41 -1.44
CA ASN A 127 10.97 -9.85 -0.14
C ASN A 127 9.90 -10.02 0.95
N VAL A 128 8.92 -10.89 0.76
CA VAL A 128 7.95 -11.24 1.81
C VAL A 128 8.08 -12.72 2.12
N HIS A 129 8.14 -13.07 3.41
CA HIS A 129 8.21 -14.46 3.81
C HIS A 129 6.90 -15.17 3.47
N PRO A 130 6.90 -16.29 2.72
CA PRO A 130 5.69 -16.90 2.19
C PRO A 130 4.73 -17.41 3.29
N THR A 131 5.26 -17.90 4.41
CA THR A 131 4.44 -18.39 5.54
C THR A 131 4.08 -17.32 6.58
N THR A 132 5.04 -16.48 7.00
CA THR A 132 4.82 -15.54 8.11
C THR A 132 4.34 -14.17 7.67
N GLY A 133 4.44 -13.83 6.38
CA GLY A 133 4.11 -12.50 5.86
C GLY A 133 5.11 -11.40 6.23
N ALA A 134 6.22 -11.75 6.89
CA ALA A 134 7.23 -10.78 7.30
C ALA A 134 7.87 -10.10 6.08
N VAL A 135 8.04 -8.78 6.15
CA VAL A 135 8.58 -7.96 5.05
C VAL A 135 10.06 -7.67 5.28
N CYS A 136 10.89 -7.93 4.27
CA CYS A 136 12.27 -7.43 4.20
C CYS A 136 12.29 -6.13 3.40
N LEU A 137 12.42 -5.01 4.08
CA LEU A 137 12.51 -3.67 3.49
C LEU A 137 13.45 -2.83 4.34
N ASP A 138 14.50 -2.26 3.73
CA ASP A 138 15.52 -1.49 4.46
C ASP A 138 14.93 -0.32 5.25
N LEU A 139 13.88 0.31 4.73
CA LEU A 139 13.14 1.39 5.39
C LEU A 139 12.56 0.97 6.75
N LEU A 140 12.23 -0.32 6.92
CA LEU A 140 11.75 -0.91 8.18
C LEU A 140 12.89 -1.47 9.05
N GLN A 141 14.15 -1.21 8.68
CA GLN A 141 15.34 -1.76 9.32
C GLN A 141 16.44 -0.70 9.43
N SER A 142 17.51 -0.83 8.65
CA SER A 142 18.73 -0.01 8.72
C SER A 142 18.53 1.42 8.21
N ALA A 143 17.58 1.65 7.30
CA ALA A 143 17.28 2.96 6.75
C ALA A 143 16.14 3.70 7.50
N TRP A 144 15.62 3.12 8.59
CA TRP A 144 14.61 3.77 9.41
C TRP A 144 15.16 5.03 10.07
N THR A 145 14.37 6.11 10.07
CA THR A 145 14.66 7.32 10.84
C THR A 145 13.39 7.79 11.56
N PRO A 146 13.51 8.47 12.72
CA PRO A 146 12.35 9.06 13.42
C PRO A 146 11.59 10.15 12.64
N ALA A 147 12.06 10.53 11.45
CA ALA A 147 11.33 11.42 10.54
C ALA A 147 10.26 10.68 9.72
N LEU A 148 10.40 9.36 9.55
CA LEU A 148 9.44 8.52 8.82
C LEU A 148 8.19 8.25 9.65
N THR A 149 7.07 8.08 8.96
CA THR A 149 5.72 7.88 9.51
C THR A 149 5.19 6.50 9.17
N VAL A 150 4.14 6.06 9.86
CA VAL A 150 3.42 4.82 9.51
C VAL A 150 2.95 4.84 8.06
N VAL A 151 2.44 5.99 7.59
CA VAL A 151 2.02 6.21 6.19
C VAL A 151 3.17 5.97 5.23
N SER A 152 4.35 6.55 5.50
CA SER A 152 5.53 6.38 4.64
C SER A 152 6.00 4.92 4.57
N CYS A 153 5.84 4.15 5.65
CA CYS A 153 6.08 2.71 5.64
C CYS A 153 5.16 1.99 4.66
N ILE A 154 3.85 2.25 4.72
CA ILE A 154 2.89 1.56 3.87
C ILE A 154 3.02 1.97 2.40
N ARG A 155 3.34 3.24 2.11
CA ARG A 155 3.73 3.69 0.77
C ARG A 155 4.94 2.89 0.24
N ALA A 156 5.98 2.73 1.06
CA ALA A 156 7.17 1.99 0.68
C ALA A 156 6.91 0.48 0.52
N VAL A 157 6.08 -0.13 1.37
CA VAL A 157 5.66 -1.53 1.24
C VAL A 157 4.85 -1.75 -0.03
N ARG A 158 3.94 -0.84 -0.39
CA ARG A 158 3.22 -0.94 -1.66
C ARG A 158 4.16 -0.78 -2.86
N MET A 159 5.09 0.17 -2.81
CA MET A 159 6.09 0.38 -3.87
C MET A 159 6.99 -0.85 -4.06
N LEU A 160 7.35 -1.52 -2.97
CA LEU A 160 8.16 -2.74 -2.99
C LEU A 160 7.56 -3.81 -3.93
N LEU A 161 6.23 -3.90 -4.03
CA LEU A 161 5.54 -4.85 -4.92
C LEU A 161 5.94 -4.70 -6.39
N SER A 162 6.22 -3.47 -6.85
CA SER A 162 6.68 -3.20 -8.22
C SER A 162 8.15 -3.48 -8.44
N THR A 163 8.95 -3.49 -7.38
CA THR A 163 10.42 -3.55 -7.44
C THR A 163 10.97 -4.64 -6.50
N PRO A 164 10.70 -5.92 -6.78
CA PRO A 164 11.17 -7.01 -5.94
C PRO A 164 12.70 -7.11 -5.96
N GLY A 165 13.34 -7.04 -4.79
CA GLY A 165 14.77 -7.27 -4.62
C GLY A 165 15.10 -8.76 -4.59
N THR A 166 16.04 -9.21 -5.42
CA THR A 166 16.37 -10.64 -5.58
C THR A 166 17.68 -11.09 -4.94
N ASP A 167 18.43 -10.18 -4.32
CA ASP A 167 19.77 -10.45 -3.78
C ASP A 167 19.75 -11.17 -2.43
N SER A 168 18.71 -10.92 -1.61
CA SER A 168 18.48 -11.59 -0.32
C SER A 168 16.99 -11.82 -0.10
N PRO A 169 16.36 -12.70 -0.90
CA PRO A 169 14.92 -12.89 -0.88
C PRO A 169 14.47 -13.72 0.33
N LEU A 170 13.27 -13.43 0.82
CA LEU A 170 12.56 -14.27 1.78
C LEU A 170 11.77 -15.38 1.08
N ASN A 171 11.32 -15.14 -0.16
CA ASN A 171 10.73 -16.13 -1.05
C ASN A 171 11.74 -16.50 -2.14
N ILE A 172 12.48 -17.58 -1.90
CA ILE A 172 13.57 -18.03 -2.76
C ILE A 172 13.05 -18.49 -4.13
N ASP A 173 11.87 -19.12 -4.16
CA ASP A 173 11.29 -19.70 -5.38
C ASP A 173 10.88 -18.61 -6.37
N LEU A 174 10.14 -17.59 -5.91
CA LEU A 174 9.77 -16.45 -6.76
C LEU A 174 11.02 -15.67 -7.22
N ALA A 175 11.98 -15.48 -6.33
CA ALA A 175 13.23 -14.80 -6.68
C ALA A 175 14.06 -15.60 -7.71
N ALA A 176 13.98 -16.94 -7.71
CA ALA A 176 14.65 -17.77 -8.71
C ALA A 176 14.05 -17.56 -10.11
N LEU A 177 12.71 -17.50 -10.24
CA LEU A 177 12.04 -17.18 -11.50
C LEU A 177 12.46 -15.81 -12.04
N LEU A 178 12.47 -14.79 -11.17
CA LEU A 178 12.87 -13.43 -11.52
C LEU A 178 14.34 -13.36 -11.97
N ARG A 179 15.26 -14.00 -11.25
CA ARG A 179 16.69 -14.05 -11.64
C ARG A 179 16.94 -14.84 -12.92
N ALA A 180 16.12 -15.85 -13.21
CA ALA A 180 16.17 -16.58 -14.46
C ALA A 180 15.63 -15.75 -15.66
N GLY A 181 15.03 -14.59 -15.40
CA GLY A 181 14.41 -13.74 -16.42
C GLY A 181 13.03 -14.21 -16.85
N ASP A 182 12.46 -15.25 -16.22
CA ASP A 182 11.13 -15.76 -16.51
C ASP A 182 10.05 -14.91 -15.81
N THR A 183 9.97 -13.66 -16.24
CA THR A 183 9.04 -12.66 -15.71
C THR A 183 7.57 -13.03 -15.97
N MET A 184 7.30 -13.79 -17.05
CA MET A 184 5.98 -14.31 -17.35
C MET A 184 5.55 -15.36 -16.33
N ALA A 185 6.38 -16.37 -16.05
CA ALA A 185 6.07 -17.37 -15.03
C ALA A 185 5.91 -16.74 -13.65
N ALA A 186 6.80 -15.81 -13.28
CA ALA A 186 6.70 -15.05 -12.03
C ALA A 186 5.36 -14.30 -11.94
N ALA A 187 5.00 -13.52 -12.97
CA ALA A 187 3.76 -12.75 -12.96
C ALA A 187 2.50 -13.64 -12.93
N ARG A 188 2.52 -14.79 -13.61
CA ARG A 188 1.40 -15.75 -13.59
C ARG A 188 1.24 -16.43 -12.23
N LEU A 189 2.36 -16.76 -11.58
CA LEU A 189 2.35 -17.29 -10.22
C LEU A 189 1.75 -16.27 -9.24
N VAL A 190 2.20 -15.01 -9.31
CA VAL A 190 1.66 -13.93 -8.49
C VAL A 190 0.17 -13.73 -8.73
N ALA A 191 -0.26 -13.66 -10.00
CA ALA A 191 -1.66 -13.46 -10.35
C ALA A 191 -2.57 -14.58 -9.83
N LEU A 192 -2.14 -15.84 -9.95
CA LEU A 192 -2.86 -16.99 -9.42
C LEU A 192 -3.07 -16.88 -7.90
N TRP A 193 -2.02 -16.50 -7.16
CA TRP A 193 -2.13 -16.30 -5.71
C TRP A 193 -3.02 -15.11 -5.35
N CYS A 194 -2.97 -14.04 -6.14
CA CYS A 194 -3.85 -12.88 -5.96
C CYS A 194 -5.32 -13.24 -6.15
N GLU A 195 -5.64 -14.20 -7.01
CA GLU A 195 -7.01 -14.70 -7.20
C GLU A 195 -7.44 -15.62 -6.05
N GLU A 196 -6.56 -16.53 -5.60
CA GLU A 196 -6.89 -17.53 -4.58
C GLU A 196 -6.97 -16.97 -3.16
N HIS A 197 -6.07 -16.03 -2.82
CA HIS A 197 -5.89 -15.55 -1.45
C HIS A 197 -6.29 -14.09 -1.25
N ARG A 198 -7.00 -13.50 -2.22
CA ARG A 198 -7.42 -12.11 -2.15
C ARG A 198 -8.12 -11.79 -0.83
N TYR A 199 -7.73 -10.69 -0.21
CA TYR A 199 -8.45 -10.19 0.96
C TYR A 199 -9.83 -9.65 0.55
N GLU A 200 -10.90 -10.29 1.04
CA GLU A 200 -12.30 -9.89 0.77
C GLU A 200 -12.94 -9.09 1.93
N GLY A 201 -12.19 -8.82 3.01
CA GLY A 201 -12.70 -8.18 4.23
C GLY A 201 -12.71 -6.65 4.21
N ILE A 202 -13.72 -6.10 4.88
CA ILE A 202 -14.31 -4.73 4.88
C ILE A 202 -13.74 -3.61 3.99
#